data_AF-A0A6I1FWB5-F1
#
_entry.id   AF-A0A6I1FWB5-F1
#
_cell.length_a   1.000
_cell.length_b   1.000
_cell.length_c   1.000
_cell.angle_alpha   90.00
_cell.angle_beta   90.00
_cell.angle_gamma   90.00
#
_symmetry.space_group_name_H-M   'P 1'
#
loop_
_entity.id
_entity.type
_entity.pdbx_description
1 polymer ?
#
loop_
_entity_poly.entity_id
_entity_poly.type
_entity_poly.pdbx_seq_one_letter_code
_entity_poly.pdbx_strand_id
1 'polypeptide(L)'
;MRVPPGAGDLEPCPVATIDVTSLAQMGEPGCNLAGSTLRFPTGEEFELGEPGSGGGITSSRSRTHEVRAANWVIPGAGAVDITDGVVTVWGSTQWAVELQLKALALEGIQSRVS
;
A
#
# COMPACT_ATOMS: atom_id res chain seq x y z
N MET A 1 3.39 9.38 -10.93
CA MET A 1 2.05 9.84 -10.47
C MET A 1 2.20 11.22 -9.83
N ARG A 2 1.22 12.13 -9.95
CA ARG A 2 1.23 13.42 -9.25
C ARG A 2 0.43 13.29 -7.95
N VAL A 3 1.07 13.61 -6.83
CA VAL A 3 0.42 13.74 -5.52
C VAL A 3 -0.62 14.88 -5.61
N PRO A 4 -1.85 14.72 -5.09
CA PRO A 4 -2.82 15.80 -5.04
C PRO A 4 -2.26 17.03 -4.31
N PRO A 5 -2.58 18.27 -4.72
CA PRO A 5 -2.20 19.47 -3.96
C PRO A 5 -2.70 19.35 -2.51
N GLY A 6 -1.84 19.65 -1.53
CA GLY A 6 -2.16 19.56 -0.10
C GLY A 6 -1.85 18.23 0.59
N ALA A 7 -1.57 17.15 -0.15
CA ALA A 7 -1.22 15.85 0.45
C ALA A 7 0.22 15.82 1.04
N GLY A 8 1.12 16.69 0.57
CA GLY A 8 2.44 16.89 1.19
C GLY A 8 2.41 17.80 2.43
N ASP A 9 1.27 18.45 2.70
CA ASP A 9 1.11 19.41 3.80
C ASP A 9 0.39 18.79 5.02
N LEU A 10 0.03 17.51 4.96
CA LEU A 10 -0.58 16.85 6.11
C LEU A 10 0.45 16.54 7.18
N GLU A 11 0.07 16.82 8.43
CA GLU A 11 0.86 16.44 9.60
C GLU A 11 1.06 14.91 9.63
N PRO A 12 2.20 14.43 10.14
CA PRO A 12 2.45 13.00 10.29
C PRO A 12 1.48 12.38 11.31
N CYS A 13 0.95 11.21 10.98
CA CYS A 13 0.23 10.37 11.92
C CYS A 13 1.20 9.85 13.00
N PRO A 14 0.70 9.49 14.20
CA PRO A 14 1.47 8.67 15.13
C PRO A 14 1.94 7.39 14.43
N VAL A 15 3.25 7.15 14.47
CA VAL A 15 3.85 5.96 13.87
C VAL A 15 3.29 4.72 14.56
N ALA A 16 2.78 3.78 13.76
CA ALA A 16 2.20 2.54 14.24
C ALA A 16 2.51 1.38 13.30
N THR A 17 2.38 0.16 13.82
CA THR A 17 2.28 -1.04 13.00
C THR A 17 0.81 -1.34 12.75
N ILE A 18 0.43 -1.44 11.47
CA ILE A 18 -0.95 -1.60 11.02
C ILE A 18 -1.07 -2.92 10.28
N ASP A 19 -1.98 -3.79 10.73
CA ASP A 19 -2.32 -5.01 9.99
C ASP A 19 -3.08 -4.64 8.70
N VAL A 20 -2.60 -5.12 7.55
CA VAL A 20 -3.22 -4.78 6.24
C VAL A 20 -4.70 -5.20 6.16
N THR A 21 -5.08 -6.26 6.88
CA THR A 21 -6.47 -6.73 6.99
C THR A 21 -7.40 -5.78 7.73
N SER A 22 -6.83 -4.86 8.53
CA SER A 22 -7.57 -3.85 9.29
C SER A 22 -7.63 -2.50 8.57
N LEU A 23 -6.95 -2.34 7.41
CA LEU A 23 -6.91 -1.06 6.70
C LEU A 23 -8.31 -0.52 6.41
N ALA A 24 -9.22 -1.36 5.90
CA ALA A 24 -10.57 -0.93 5.55
C ALA A 24 -11.37 -0.38 6.75
N GLN A 25 -11.01 -0.75 7.99
CA GLN A 25 -11.64 -0.24 9.20
C GLN A 25 -11.08 1.13 9.62
N MET A 26 -9.86 1.47 9.18
CA MET A 26 -9.21 2.75 9.46
C MET A 26 -9.87 3.91 8.70
N GLY A 27 -10.33 3.67 7.46
CA GLY A 27 -10.90 4.74 6.63
C GLY A 27 -9.82 5.71 6.10
N GLU A 28 -10.21 6.97 5.93
CA GLU A 28 -9.27 8.05 5.60
C GLU A 28 -8.49 8.46 6.86
N PRO A 29 -7.15 8.34 6.89
CA PRO A 29 -6.37 8.64 8.08
C PRO A 29 -6.35 10.13 8.43
N GLY A 30 -6.60 11.03 7.45
CA GLY A 30 -6.57 12.48 7.66
C GLY A 30 -5.18 13.06 7.95
N CYS A 31 -4.14 12.22 7.95
CA CYS A 31 -2.74 12.56 8.23
C CYS A 31 -1.80 11.74 7.33
N ASN A 32 -0.51 12.08 7.32
CA ASN A 32 0.53 11.39 6.57
C ASN A 32 1.02 10.14 7.33
N LEU A 33 0.85 8.94 6.77
CA LEU A 33 1.27 7.68 7.39
C LEU A 33 2.76 7.34 7.24
N ALA A 34 3.59 8.26 6.73
CA ALA A 34 5.02 8.05 6.59
C ALA A 34 5.67 7.59 7.91
N GLY A 35 6.53 6.58 7.82
CA GLY A 35 7.18 5.92 8.96
C GLY A 35 6.34 4.83 9.64
N SER A 36 5.03 4.72 9.35
CA SER A 36 4.21 3.60 9.83
C SER A 36 4.53 2.31 9.08
N THR A 37 4.42 1.18 9.75
CA THR A 37 4.71 -0.14 9.17
C THR A 37 3.41 -0.88 8.85
N LEU A 38 3.26 -1.38 7.63
CA LEU A 38 2.21 -2.32 7.29
C LEU A 38 2.70 -3.75 7.52
N ARG A 39 1.93 -4.54 8.28
CA ARG A 39 2.19 -5.95 8.52
C ARG A 39 1.26 -6.82 7.68
N PHE A 40 1.86 -7.69 6.87
CA PHE A 40 1.16 -8.61 5.99
C PHE A 40 0.88 -9.95 6.70
N PRO A 41 -0.19 -10.69 6.32
CA PRO A 41 -0.51 -11.98 6.93
C PRO A 41 0.61 -13.03 6.75
N THR A 42 1.42 -12.86 5.72
CA THR A 42 2.58 -13.67 5.36
C THR A 42 3.80 -13.43 6.27
N GLY A 43 3.76 -12.38 7.10
CA GLY A 43 4.78 -12.01 8.07
C GLY A 43 5.75 -10.92 7.61
N GLU A 44 5.65 -10.52 6.34
CA GLU A 44 6.38 -9.40 5.77
C GLU A 44 5.90 -8.07 6.38
N GLU A 45 6.85 -7.16 6.55
CA GLU A 45 6.61 -5.80 7.03
C GLU A 45 7.12 -4.80 6.00
N PHE A 46 6.34 -3.75 5.79
CA PHE A 46 6.67 -2.68 4.85
C PHE A 46 6.51 -1.32 5.52
N GLU A 47 7.59 -0.56 5.64
CA GLU A 47 7.53 0.82 6.13
C GLU A 47 7.02 1.76 5.03
N LEU A 48 5.97 2.52 5.34
CA LEU A 48 5.39 3.49 4.44
C LEU A 48 6.30 4.70 4.29
N GLY A 49 6.59 5.06 3.03
CA GLY A 49 7.31 6.28 2.69
C GLY A 49 6.43 7.53 2.67
N GLU A 50 7.06 8.63 2.25
CA GLU A 50 6.41 9.91 2.04
C GLU A 50 5.26 9.83 1.01
N PRO A 51 4.28 10.76 1.06
CA PRO A 51 3.15 10.82 0.15
C PRO A 51 3.52 10.62 -1.33
N GLY A 52 2.84 9.68 -1.99
CA GLY A 52 3.09 9.34 -3.40
C GLY A 52 4.37 8.54 -3.65
N SER A 53 5.09 8.16 -2.61
CA SER A 53 6.15 7.16 -2.65
C SER A 53 5.51 5.79 -2.42
N GLY A 54 5.43 5.00 -3.48
CA GLY A 54 5.11 3.58 -3.40
C GLY A 54 6.38 2.74 -3.54
N GLY A 55 6.38 1.55 -2.97
CA GLY A 55 7.49 0.61 -3.12
C GLY A 55 7.05 -0.83 -2.96
N GLY A 56 7.96 -1.75 -3.26
CA GLY A 56 7.76 -3.18 -3.13
C GLY A 56 8.96 -3.85 -2.48
N ILE A 57 8.69 -4.92 -1.74
CA ILE A 57 9.69 -5.82 -1.20
C ILE A 57 9.39 -7.20 -1.77
N THR A 58 10.34 -7.76 -2.52
CA THR A 58 10.30 -9.18 -2.86
C THR A 58 10.79 -9.98 -1.67
N SER A 59 10.03 -10.99 -1.26
CA SER A 59 10.41 -11.84 -0.14
C SER A 59 11.71 -12.57 -0.45
N SER A 60 12.68 -12.50 0.47
CA SER A 60 13.91 -13.29 0.36
C SER A 60 13.65 -14.79 0.50
N ARG A 61 12.48 -15.18 1.05
CA ARG A 61 12.07 -16.56 1.28
C ARG A 61 11.42 -17.20 0.05
N SER A 62 10.77 -16.40 -0.81
CA SER A 62 10.21 -16.87 -2.07
C SER A 62 10.29 -15.79 -3.14
N ARG A 63 10.89 -16.15 -4.29
CA ARG A 63 10.94 -15.27 -5.47
C ARG A 63 9.58 -15.04 -6.11
N THR A 64 8.57 -15.84 -5.75
CA THR A 64 7.18 -15.69 -6.21
C THR A 64 6.31 -14.94 -5.20
N HIS A 65 6.88 -14.50 -4.08
CA HIS A 65 6.19 -13.68 -3.09
C HIS A 65 6.73 -12.25 -3.11
N GLU A 66 5.85 -11.29 -3.35
CA GLU A 66 6.15 -9.87 -3.31
C GLU A 66 5.04 -9.13 -2.58
N VAL A 67 5.42 -8.23 -1.67
CA VAL A 67 4.49 -7.28 -1.06
C VAL A 67 4.77 -5.88 -1.58
N ARG A 68 3.72 -5.09 -1.77
CA ARG A 68 3.82 -3.67 -2.15
C ARG A 68 2.92 -2.85 -1.26
N ALA A 69 3.34 -1.62 -0.98
CA ALA A 69 2.47 -0.66 -0.32
C ALA A 69 2.80 0.76 -0.75
N ALA A 70 1.81 1.63 -0.58
CA ALA A 70 1.92 3.04 -0.86
C ALA A 70 1.07 3.85 0.10
N ASN A 71 1.62 5.00 0.48
CA ASN A 71 0.93 6.04 1.19
C ASN A 71 0.36 7.04 0.17
N TRP A 72 -0.94 6.92 -0.09
CA TRP A 72 -1.68 7.81 -1.00
C TRP A 72 -2.23 9.05 -0.29
N VAL A 73 -1.98 9.21 1.02
CA VAL A 73 -2.50 10.31 1.84
C VAL A 73 -4.02 10.40 1.80
N ILE A 74 -4.56 11.23 0.91
CA ILE A 74 -5.96 11.22 0.51
C ILE A 74 -5.93 10.61 -0.89
N PRO A 75 -6.40 9.36 -1.03
CA PRO A 75 -7.49 8.75 -0.26
C PRO A 75 -7.09 7.75 0.86
N GLY A 76 -5.81 7.50 1.11
CA GLY A 76 -5.39 6.65 2.25
C GLY A 76 -4.15 5.82 1.99
N ALA A 77 -4.02 4.68 2.66
CA ALA A 77 -2.95 3.71 2.38
C ALA A 77 -3.46 2.53 1.55
N GLY A 78 -2.62 2.02 0.65
CA GLY A 78 -2.86 0.82 -0.14
C GLY A 78 -1.77 -0.22 0.08
N ALA A 79 -2.14 -1.50 0.05
CA ALA A 79 -1.23 -2.63 0.21
C ALA A 79 -1.60 -3.77 -0.74
N VAL A 80 -0.61 -4.52 -1.18
CA VAL A 80 -0.73 -5.64 -2.12
C VAL A 80 0.15 -6.77 -1.64
N ASP A 81 -0.38 -7.99 -1.65
CA ASP A 81 0.36 -9.24 -1.56
C ASP A 81 0.21 -9.98 -2.88
N ILE A 82 1.33 -10.33 -3.49
CA ILE A 82 1.40 -11.12 -4.71
C ILE A 82 2.13 -12.41 -4.33
N THR A 83 1.38 -13.50 -4.20
CA THR A 83 1.93 -14.82 -3.90
C THR A 83 1.54 -15.78 -5.02
N ASP A 84 2.54 -16.34 -5.71
CA ASP A 84 2.34 -17.32 -6.80
C ASP A 84 1.37 -16.85 -7.90
N GLY A 85 1.38 -15.54 -8.17
CA GLY A 85 0.50 -14.90 -9.17
C GLY A 85 -0.91 -14.58 -8.67
N VAL A 86 -1.26 -14.95 -7.43
CA VAL A 86 -2.49 -14.51 -6.77
C VAL A 86 -2.25 -13.13 -6.18
N VAL A 87 -3.10 -12.16 -6.56
CA VAL A 87 -3.01 -10.77 -6.08
C VAL A 87 -4.11 -10.52 -5.06
N THR A 88 -3.71 -10.17 -3.84
CA THR A 88 -4.62 -9.68 -2.79
C THR A 88 -4.35 -8.21 -2.55
N VAL A 89 -5.40 -7.40 -2.50
CA VAL A 89 -5.29 -5.94 -2.35
C VAL A 89 -6.09 -5.48 -1.15
N TRP A 90 -5.49 -4.62 -0.34
CA TRP A 90 -6.13 -3.91 0.76
C TRP A 90 -5.97 -2.41 0.56
N GLY A 91 -6.92 -1.65 1.09
CA GLY A 91 -6.82 -0.21 1.13
C GLY A 91 -7.64 0.33 2.28
N SER A 92 -7.20 1.45 2.83
CA SER A 92 -7.93 2.09 3.93
C SER A 92 -9.24 2.73 3.48
N THR A 93 -9.34 3.02 2.18
CA THR A 93 -10.57 3.37 1.48
C THR A 93 -10.66 2.64 0.15
N GLN A 94 -11.85 2.63 -0.46
CA GLN A 94 -12.05 2.08 -1.80
C GLN A 94 -11.20 2.81 -2.85
N TRP A 95 -11.04 4.14 -2.74
CA TRP A 95 -10.18 4.88 -3.65
C TRP A 95 -8.69 4.55 -3.48
N ALA A 96 -8.23 4.26 -2.26
CA ALA A 96 -6.85 3.78 -2.06
C ALA A 96 -6.62 2.42 -2.74
N VAL A 97 -7.62 1.52 -2.71
CA VAL A 97 -7.58 0.25 -3.47
C VAL A 97 -7.48 0.52 -4.97
N GLU A 98 -8.30 1.42 -5.52
CA GLU A 98 -8.29 1.75 -6.95
C GLU A 98 -6.96 2.35 -7.40
N LEU A 99 -6.37 3.25 -6.61
CA LEU A 99 -5.04 3.81 -6.90
C LEU A 99 -3.96 2.75 -6.87
N GLN A 100 -4.02 1.83 -5.90
CA GLN A 100 -3.09 0.72 -5.81
C GLN A 100 -3.18 -0.20 -7.03
N LEU A 101 -4.40 -0.54 -7.47
CA LEU A 101 -4.62 -1.32 -8.69
C LEU A 101 -4.10 -0.61 -9.94
N LYS A 102 -4.32 0.72 -10.04
CA LYS A 102 -3.78 1.53 -11.14
C LYS A 102 -2.25 1.54 -11.15
N ALA A 103 -1.62 1.64 -9.98
CA ALA A 103 -0.16 1.58 -9.84
C ALA A 103 0.39 0.23 -10.35
N LEU A 104 -0.21 -0.89 -9.93
CA LEU A 104 0.16 -2.23 -10.39
C LEU A 104 0.05 -2.37 -11.92
N ALA A 105 -1.02 -1.85 -12.52
CA ALA A 105 -1.24 -1.90 -13.96
C ALA A 105 -0.19 -1.08 -14.74
N LEU A 106 0.22 0.07 -14.21
CA LEU A 106 1.27 0.92 -14.81
C LEU A 106 2.65 0.27 -14.75
N GLU A 107 2.92 -0.53 -13.73
CA GLU A 107 4.19 -1.25 -13.53
C GLU A 107 4.29 -2.55 -14.35
N GLY A 108 3.29 -2.85 -15.18
CA GLY A 108 3.34 -3.98 -16.10
C GLY A 108 3.00 -5.33 -15.48
N ILE A 109 2.43 -5.36 -14.26
CA ILE A 109 1.75 -6.56 -13.75
C ILE A 109 0.39 -6.64 -14.45
N GLN A 110 0.43 -7.02 -15.73
CA GLN A 110 -0.78 -7.50 -16.40
C GLN A 110 -1.22 -8.77 -15.67
N SER A 111 -2.39 -8.72 -15.06
CA SER A 111 -3.14 -9.89 -14.64
C SER A 111 -3.17 -10.87 -15.81
N ARG A 112 -2.37 -11.94 -15.76
CA ARG A 112 -2.57 -13.10 -16.62
C ARG A 112 -3.81 -13.81 -16.10
N VAL A 113 -4.97 -13.32 -16.52
CA VAL A 113 -6.21 -14.08 -16.47
C VAL A 113 -6.03 -15.17 -17.53
N SER A 114 -5.81 -16.41 -17.08
CA SER A 114 -6.01 -17.61 -17.91
C SER A 114 -7.45 -18.05 -17.82
#